data_AF-R9K1Y1-F1
#
_entry.id   AF-R9K1Y1-F1
#
_cell.length_a   1.000
_cell.length_b   1.000
_cell.length_c   1.000
_cell.angle_alpha   90.00
_cell.angle_beta   90.00
_cell.angle_gamma   90.00
#
_symmetry.space_group_name_H-M   'P 1'
#
loop_
_entity.id
_entity.type
_entity.pdbx_description
1 polymer ?
#
loop_
_entity_poly.entity_id
_entity_poly.type
_entity_poly.pdbx_seq_one_letter_code
_entity_poly.pdbx_strand_id
1 'polypeptide(L)'
;MSKYWDSSTRYSQPTASEIRQKSAASRKKEQAKGKVLEPVTVQGRTITKSWWGQAWCENLERYADYESRLDRGKRYIRTGAVIDLKIQKGKILARVQGTRKTPYKVEIRISPLSEEKCQSIISRCGKKIENLEELLAGNFPEEMKELFQGKDGLFPTPIEISFTCSCPDWALLCKHVAAALYGVGVRLDEQPLLFFELRGIDVGRFIDVTLANKVEAMLANAEKPSSRIMEEDEVKGLFGVL
;
A
#
# COMPACT_ATOMS: atom_id res chain seq x y z
N MET A 1 41.73 -39.21 5.78
CA MET A 1 42.23 -37.98 5.10
C MET A 1 41.04 -37.20 4.55
N SER A 2 40.62 -36.21 5.34
CA SER A 2 39.50 -35.30 5.10
C SER A 2 39.82 -34.31 3.97
N LYS A 3 38.97 -34.19 2.94
CA LYS A 3 38.81 -33.02 2.05
C LYS A 3 37.46 -33.11 1.31
N TYR A 4 36.35 -32.83 2.01
CA TYR A 4 35.00 -32.70 1.40
C TYR A 4 34.30 -31.37 1.74
N TRP A 5 35.04 -30.36 2.22
CA TRP A 5 34.47 -29.08 2.64
C TRP A 5 35.28 -27.86 2.18
N ASP A 6 35.72 -27.80 0.91
CA ASP A 6 36.02 -26.49 0.32
C ASP A 6 34.74 -25.87 -0.24
N SER A 7 33.81 -25.55 0.66
CA SER A 7 32.60 -24.81 0.35
C SER A 7 32.87 -23.32 0.47
N SER A 8 33.77 -22.81 -0.36
CA SER A 8 33.99 -21.37 -0.55
C SER A 8 33.46 -20.90 -1.92
N THR A 9 32.33 -21.47 -2.38
CA THR A 9 31.57 -20.87 -3.48
C THR A 9 30.95 -19.55 -3.01
N ARG A 10 31.73 -18.47 -3.07
CA ARG A 10 31.23 -17.11 -2.88
C ARG A 10 30.24 -16.83 -4.01
N TYR A 11 28.95 -17.02 -3.75
CA TYR A 11 27.89 -16.57 -4.65
C TYR A 11 27.90 -15.03 -4.70
N SER A 12 28.66 -14.48 -5.64
CA SER A 12 28.70 -13.05 -5.91
C SER A 12 27.28 -12.54 -6.18
N GLN A 13 26.87 -11.48 -5.47
CA GLN A 13 25.57 -10.87 -5.71
C GLN A 13 25.60 -10.11 -7.04
N PRO A 14 24.55 -10.21 -7.87
CA PRO A 14 24.53 -9.53 -9.16
C PRO A 14 24.63 -8.01 -8.97
N THR A 15 25.35 -7.34 -9.86
CA THR A 15 25.51 -5.89 -9.82
C THR A 15 24.19 -5.18 -10.13
N ALA A 16 24.07 -3.91 -9.75
CA ALA A 16 22.88 -3.12 -10.07
C ALA A 16 22.65 -2.99 -11.59
N SER A 17 23.74 -2.87 -12.36
CA SER A 17 23.70 -2.80 -13.82
C SER A 17 23.19 -4.10 -14.44
N GLU A 18 23.68 -5.24 -13.97
CA GLU A 18 23.21 -6.56 -14.43
C GLU A 18 21.72 -6.77 -14.18
N ILE A 19 21.22 -6.39 -12.99
CA ILE A 19 19.79 -6.49 -12.67
C ILE A 19 18.99 -5.60 -13.62
N ARG A 20 19.40 -4.33 -13.82
CA ARG A 20 18.71 -3.40 -14.73
C ARG A 20 18.65 -3.94 -16.16
N GLN A 21 19.76 -4.45 -16.68
CA GLN A 21 19.84 -5.01 -18.03
C GLN A 21 18.92 -6.24 -18.17
N LYS A 22 18.99 -7.18 -17.21
CA LYS A 22 18.13 -8.37 -17.19
C LYS A 22 16.65 -7.98 -17.06
N SER A 23 16.32 -7.00 -16.21
CA SER A 23 14.95 -6.51 -16.05
C SER A 23 14.41 -5.93 -17.34
N ALA A 24 15.20 -5.09 -18.02
CA ALA A 24 14.82 -4.50 -19.30
C ALA A 24 14.62 -5.57 -20.39
N ALA A 25 15.52 -6.56 -20.47
CA ALA A 25 15.39 -7.67 -21.40
C ALA A 25 14.14 -8.53 -21.11
N SER A 26 13.87 -8.83 -19.84
CA SER A 26 12.67 -9.55 -19.41
C SER A 26 11.39 -8.79 -19.73
N ARG A 27 11.36 -7.46 -19.52
CA ARG A 27 10.21 -6.62 -19.90
C ARG A 27 9.95 -6.66 -21.41
N LYS A 28 10.98 -6.39 -22.22
CA LYS A 28 10.87 -6.45 -23.69
C LYS A 28 10.35 -7.81 -24.17
N LYS A 29 10.87 -8.89 -23.60
CA LYS A 29 10.44 -10.26 -23.95
C LYS A 29 8.97 -10.52 -23.61
N GLU A 30 8.49 -10.06 -22.46
CA GLU A 30 7.09 -10.30 -22.06
C GLU A 30 6.12 -9.35 -22.78
N GLN A 31 6.53 -8.11 -23.08
CA GLN A 31 5.78 -7.18 -23.92
C GLN A 31 5.64 -7.70 -25.37
N ALA A 32 6.69 -8.29 -25.93
CA ALA A 32 6.65 -8.94 -27.25
C ALA A 32 5.67 -10.13 -27.31
N LYS A 33 5.24 -10.67 -26.16
CA LYS A 33 4.20 -11.71 -26.05
C LYS A 33 2.80 -11.12 -25.81
N GLY A 34 2.63 -9.80 -25.92
CA GLY A 34 1.35 -9.11 -25.70
C GLY A 34 0.95 -8.95 -24.24
N LYS A 35 1.86 -9.15 -23.28
CA LYS A 35 1.52 -8.95 -21.85
C LYS A 35 1.62 -7.49 -21.45
N VAL A 36 0.56 -7.00 -20.80
CA VAL A 36 0.57 -5.70 -20.09
C VAL A 36 1.24 -5.90 -18.73
N LEU A 37 2.39 -5.26 -18.57
CA LEU A 37 3.17 -5.26 -17.33
C LEU A 37 2.99 -3.95 -16.59
N GLU A 38 3.00 -4.01 -15.26
CA GLU A 38 2.94 -2.87 -14.37
C GLU A 38 4.25 -2.78 -13.56
N PRO A 39 5.37 -2.35 -14.19
CA PRO A 39 6.65 -2.27 -13.51
C PRO A 39 6.62 -1.20 -12.41
N VAL A 40 7.42 -1.40 -11.37
CA VAL A 40 7.57 -0.40 -10.29
C VAL A 40 8.91 0.32 -10.45
N THR A 41 8.86 1.65 -10.43
CA THR A 41 10.04 2.50 -10.56
C THR A 41 10.12 3.46 -9.38
N VAL A 42 11.19 3.35 -8.60
CA VAL A 42 11.45 4.30 -7.51
C VAL A 42 12.03 5.59 -8.09
N GLN A 43 11.38 6.71 -7.83
CA GLN A 43 11.86 8.03 -8.19
C GLN A 43 12.49 8.72 -6.98
N GLY A 44 13.77 9.08 -7.06
CA GLY A 44 14.48 9.82 -6.01
C GLY A 44 15.20 8.95 -4.99
N ARG A 45 15.49 9.54 -3.81
CA ARG A 45 16.32 8.91 -2.76
C ARG A 45 15.52 7.96 -1.87
N THR A 46 14.31 8.35 -1.50
CA THR A 46 13.38 7.54 -0.71
C THR A 46 12.65 6.54 -1.61
N ILE A 47 12.20 5.43 -1.03
CA ILE A 47 11.41 4.44 -1.77
C ILE A 47 9.99 4.98 -1.96
N THR A 48 9.39 5.45 -0.87
CA THR A 48 8.08 6.10 -0.83
C THR A 48 8.21 7.57 -0.44
N LYS A 49 7.24 8.38 -0.88
CA LYS A 49 7.15 9.83 -0.63
C LYS A 49 6.04 10.17 0.34
N SER A 50 4.91 9.46 0.28
CA SER A 50 3.76 9.73 1.15
C SER A 50 3.95 9.14 2.55
N TRP A 51 3.22 9.67 3.53
CA TRP A 51 3.23 9.10 4.88
C TRP A 51 2.63 7.68 4.90
N TRP A 52 1.63 7.37 4.06
CA TRP A 52 0.98 6.05 4.05
C TRP A 52 1.86 4.99 3.40
N GLY A 53 2.58 5.34 2.33
CA GLY A 53 3.55 4.46 1.71
C GLY A 53 4.73 4.19 2.64
N GLN A 54 5.20 5.21 3.37
CA GLN A 54 6.22 5.03 4.43
C GLN A 54 5.71 4.12 5.55
N ALA A 55 4.52 4.40 6.08
CA ALA A 55 3.91 3.60 7.13
C ALA A 55 3.66 2.15 6.71
N TRP A 56 3.31 1.91 5.44
CA TRP A 56 3.23 0.56 4.87
C TRP A 56 4.58 -0.15 4.91
N CYS A 57 5.63 0.51 4.43
CA CYS A 57 6.99 -0.05 4.48
C CYS A 57 7.42 -0.35 5.92
N GLU A 58 7.22 0.58 6.85
CA GLU A 58 7.54 0.40 8.27
C GLU A 58 6.77 -0.75 8.92
N ASN A 59 5.47 -0.86 8.64
CA ASN A 59 4.64 -1.94 9.16
C ASN A 59 5.17 -3.32 8.74
N LEU A 60 5.65 -3.44 7.50
CA LEU A 60 6.23 -4.69 6.98
C LEU A 60 7.62 -4.99 7.53
N GLU A 61 8.42 -3.95 7.81
CA GLU A 61 9.74 -4.11 8.43
C GLU A 61 9.61 -4.74 9.83
N ARG A 62 8.50 -4.52 10.54
CA ARG A 62 8.19 -5.18 11.82
C ARG A 62 8.01 -6.70 11.70
N TYR A 63 7.80 -7.24 10.50
CA TYR A 63 7.61 -8.68 10.28
C TYR A 63 8.91 -9.40 9.92
N ALA A 64 9.97 -8.65 9.64
CA ALA A 64 11.18 -9.21 9.14
C ALA A 64 12.07 -9.68 10.30
N ASP A 65 12.26 -11.00 10.40
CA ASP A 65 13.22 -11.57 11.36
C ASP A 65 14.69 -11.23 11.03
N TYR A 66 14.96 -10.70 9.82
CA TYR A 66 16.33 -10.48 9.34
C TYR A 66 16.50 -9.17 8.56
N GLU A 67 17.15 -8.19 9.20
CA GLU A 67 17.47 -6.87 8.65
C GLU A 67 18.25 -6.94 7.32
N SER A 68 19.22 -7.87 7.21
CA SER A 68 20.03 -8.07 5.98
C SER A 68 19.24 -8.49 4.73
N ARG A 69 18.01 -9.02 4.90
CA ARG A 69 17.14 -9.38 3.77
C ARG A 69 16.38 -8.17 3.25
N LEU A 70 15.99 -7.26 4.15
CA LEU A 70 15.32 -6.01 3.82
C LEU A 70 16.22 -5.11 2.98
N ASP A 71 17.49 -4.94 3.36
CA ASP A 71 18.44 -4.12 2.60
C ASP A 71 18.63 -4.61 1.17
N ARG A 72 18.69 -5.94 0.98
CA ARG A 72 18.74 -6.54 -0.36
C ARG A 72 17.44 -6.29 -1.13
N GLY A 73 16.29 -6.34 -0.48
CA GLY A 73 15.00 -5.94 -1.07
C GLY A 73 14.99 -4.48 -1.52
N LYS A 74 15.41 -3.56 -0.63
CA LYS A 74 15.56 -2.12 -0.90
C LYS A 74 16.47 -1.85 -2.10
N ARG A 75 17.57 -2.61 -2.24
CA ARG A 75 18.44 -2.54 -3.41
C ARG A 75 17.72 -2.99 -4.68
N TYR A 76 17.00 -4.12 -4.63
CA TYR A 76 16.34 -4.68 -5.81
C TYR A 76 15.25 -3.74 -6.36
N ILE A 77 14.40 -3.19 -5.50
CA ILE A 77 13.36 -2.25 -5.93
C ILE A 77 13.95 -0.99 -6.57
N ARG A 78 15.04 -0.43 -6.00
CA ARG A 78 15.77 0.72 -6.58
C ARG A 78 16.45 0.42 -7.91
N THR A 79 16.75 -0.84 -8.20
CA THR A 79 17.32 -1.25 -9.50
C THR A 79 16.27 -1.52 -10.57
N GLY A 80 14.97 -1.35 -10.28
CA GLY A 80 13.90 -1.71 -11.20
C GLY A 80 13.80 -3.23 -11.43
N ALA A 81 14.10 -4.01 -10.38
CA ALA A 81 14.00 -5.46 -10.42
C ALA A 81 12.55 -5.95 -10.50
N VAL A 82 11.60 -5.19 -9.94
CA VAL A 82 10.17 -5.51 -10.00
C VAL A 82 9.64 -5.10 -11.36
N ILE A 83 9.52 -6.05 -12.27
CA ILE A 83 9.15 -5.80 -13.67
C ILE A 83 7.63 -5.81 -13.90
N ASP A 84 6.88 -6.35 -12.93
CA ASP A 84 5.43 -6.44 -12.93
C ASP A 84 4.98 -6.56 -11.48
N LEU A 85 4.01 -5.75 -11.07
CA LEU A 85 3.38 -5.79 -9.76
C LEU A 85 1.92 -5.42 -9.93
N LYS A 86 1.04 -6.37 -9.61
CA LYS A 86 -0.41 -6.23 -9.71
C LYS A 86 -1.02 -6.43 -8.33
N ILE A 87 -1.82 -5.47 -7.92
CA ILE A 87 -2.58 -5.54 -6.67
C ILE A 87 -4.01 -5.93 -7.06
N GLN A 88 -4.55 -6.92 -6.36
CA GLN A 88 -5.90 -7.42 -6.52
C GLN A 88 -6.50 -7.63 -5.13
N LYS A 89 -7.81 -7.87 -5.07
CA LYS A 89 -8.50 -8.22 -3.82
C LYS A 89 -7.82 -9.38 -3.07
N GLY A 90 -7.27 -9.07 -1.90
CA GLY A 90 -6.60 -10.02 -1.01
C GLY A 90 -5.29 -10.62 -1.54
N LYS A 91 -4.76 -10.14 -2.67
CA LYS A 91 -3.62 -10.77 -3.34
C LYS A 91 -2.77 -9.78 -4.13
N ILE A 92 -1.46 -9.92 -4.00
CA ILE A 92 -0.48 -9.20 -4.82
C ILE A 92 0.32 -10.22 -5.62
N LEU A 93 0.41 -9.99 -6.92
CA LEU A 93 1.22 -10.77 -7.85
C LEU A 93 2.38 -9.94 -8.35
N ALA A 94 3.60 -10.42 -8.16
CA ALA A 94 4.80 -9.73 -8.61
C ALA A 94 5.74 -10.63 -9.41
N ARG A 95 6.44 -10.03 -10.36
CA ARG A 95 7.55 -10.64 -11.10
C ARG A 95 8.82 -9.87 -10.78
N VAL A 96 9.74 -10.53 -10.10
CA VAL A 96 10.99 -9.90 -9.63
C VAL A 96 12.18 -10.53 -10.33
N GLN A 97 12.90 -9.72 -11.08
CA GLN A 97 14.14 -10.10 -11.72
C GLN A 97 15.23 -10.31 -10.66
N GLY A 98 15.90 -11.46 -10.72
CA GLY A 98 17.08 -11.73 -9.91
C GLY A 98 18.23 -12.24 -10.76
N THR A 99 18.98 -13.20 -10.22
CA THR A 99 20.14 -13.79 -10.89
C THR A 99 19.78 -14.59 -12.15
N ARG A 100 18.67 -15.35 -12.10
CA ARG A 100 18.19 -16.21 -13.20
C ARG A 100 17.66 -15.41 -14.39
N LYS A 101 17.69 -16.01 -15.59
CA LYS A 101 17.13 -15.41 -16.82
C LYS A 101 15.61 -15.18 -16.73
N THR A 102 14.89 -16.07 -16.05
CA THR A 102 13.46 -15.93 -15.83
C THR A 102 13.20 -15.21 -14.49
N PRO A 103 12.40 -14.13 -14.48
CA PRO A 103 11.97 -13.47 -13.25
C PRO A 103 11.25 -14.42 -12.30
N TYR A 104 11.53 -14.29 -11.00
CA TYR A 104 10.86 -15.03 -9.96
C TYR A 104 9.41 -14.57 -9.82
N LYS A 105 8.49 -15.52 -9.69
CA LYS A 105 7.10 -15.29 -9.31
C LYS A 105 7.04 -15.10 -7.80
N VAL A 106 6.47 -13.99 -7.38
CA VAL A 106 6.16 -13.65 -5.99
C VAL A 106 4.65 -13.52 -5.87
N GLU A 107 4.09 -14.17 -4.87
CA GLU A 107 2.70 -14.05 -4.47
C GLU A 107 2.64 -13.67 -3.00
N ILE A 108 1.91 -12.61 -2.70
CA ILE A 108 1.63 -12.17 -1.34
C ILE A 108 0.12 -12.23 -1.18
N ARG A 109 -0.36 -12.92 -0.15
CA ARG A 109 -1.79 -12.98 0.17
C ARG A 109 -2.02 -12.22 1.45
N ILE A 110 -3.08 -11.42 1.43
CA ILE A 110 -3.54 -10.66 2.58
C ILE A 110 -4.97 -11.08 2.83
N SER A 111 -5.26 -11.55 4.04
CA SER A 111 -6.61 -11.88 4.46
C SER A 111 -7.50 -10.64 4.26
N PRO A 112 -8.70 -10.78 3.68
CA PRO A 112 -9.64 -9.68 3.64
C PRO A 112 -10.08 -9.32 5.06
N LEU A 113 -10.50 -8.08 5.25
CA LEU A 113 -11.14 -7.67 6.50
C LEU A 113 -12.51 -8.35 6.64
N SER A 114 -12.95 -8.58 7.88
CA SER A 114 -14.33 -8.97 8.13
C SER A 114 -15.28 -7.83 7.77
N GLU A 115 -16.55 -8.14 7.51
CA GLU A 115 -17.57 -7.14 7.14
C GLU A 115 -17.73 -6.09 8.26
N GLU A 116 -17.68 -6.52 9.52
CA GLU A 116 -17.80 -5.63 10.68
C GLU A 116 -16.62 -4.66 10.77
N LYS A 117 -15.40 -5.15 10.53
CA LYS A 117 -14.19 -4.32 10.49
C LYS A 117 -14.23 -3.35 9.31
N CYS A 118 -14.70 -3.81 8.14
CA CYS A 118 -14.91 -2.94 6.98
C CYS A 118 -15.86 -1.80 7.34
N GLN A 119 -17.06 -2.11 7.86
CA GLN A 119 -18.05 -1.10 8.22
C GLN A 119 -17.53 -0.11 9.28
N SER A 120 -16.79 -0.61 10.27
CA SER A 120 -16.13 0.23 11.28
C SER A 120 -15.12 1.21 10.66
N ILE A 121 -14.27 0.73 9.74
CA ILE A 121 -13.30 1.55 9.02
C ILE A 121 -14.00 2.59 8.14
N ILE A 122 -15.04 2.20 7.41
CA ILE A 122 -15.82 3.10 6.56
C ILE A 122 -16.48 4.19 7.40
N SER A 123 -17.10 3.85 8.53
CA SER A 123 -17.71 4.82 9.44
C SER A 123 -16.70 5.79 10.04
N ARG A 124 -15.51 5.29 10.43
CA ARG A 124 -14.41 6.13 10.95
C ARG A 124 -13.82 7.05 9.87
N CYS A 125 -13.72 6.58 8.64
CA CYS A 125 -13.35 7.41 7.49
C CYS A 125 -14.35 8.54 7.29
N GLY A 126 -15.65 8.24 7.20
CA GLY A 126 -16.68 9.25 6.96
C GLY A 126 -16.74 10.35 8.02
N LYS A 127 -16.34 10.06 9.27
CA LYS A 127 -16.25 11.06 10.34
C LYS A 127 -14.98 11.91 10.30
N LYS A 128 -13.86 11.36 9.83
CA LYS A 128 -12.54 12.03 9.80
C LYS A 128 -12.23 12.72 8.48
N ILE A 129 -12.92 12.36 7.40
CA ILE A 129 -12.70 12.93 6.07
C ILE A 129 -13.62 14.15 5.93
N GLU A 130 -13.08 15.32 6.27
CA GLU A 130 -13.75 16.58 5.95
C GLU A 130 -13.86 16.78 4.44
N ASN A 131 -12.88 16.27 3.66
CA ASN A 131 -12.83 16.42 2.21
C ASN A 131 -12.72 15.08 1.46
N LEU A 132 -13.85 14.58 0.95
CA LEU A 132 -13.90 13.38 0.11
C LEU A 132 -13.08 13.54 -1.19
N GLU A 133 -12.92 14.77 -1.68
CA GLU A 133 -12.12 15.04 -2.88
C GLU A 133 -10.64 14.75 -2.63
N GLU A 134 -10.12 14.99 -1.42
CA GLU A 134 -8.75 14.63 -1.06
C GLU A 134 -8.56 13.11 -1.04
N LEU A 135 -9.54 12.38 -0.50
CA LEU A 135 -9.53 10.92 -0.50
C LEU A 135 -9.54 10.35 -1.93
N LEU A 136 -10.38 10.91 -2.81
CA LEU A 136 -10.46 10.52 -4.22
C LEU A 136 -9.19 10.91 -5.00
N ALA A 137 -8.58 12.04 -4.65
CA ALA A 137 -7.28 12.46 -5.15
C ALA A 137 -6.12 11.62 -4.61
N GLY A 138 -6.39 10.70 -3.66
CA GLY A 138 -5.38 9.85 -3.04
C GLY A 138 -4.57 10.55 -1.94
N ASN A 139 -4.96 11.75 -1.52
CA ASN A 139 -4.34 12.44 -0.41
C ASN A 139 -5.01 12.00 0.88
N PHE A 140 -4.37 11.09 1.62
CA PHE A 140 -4.85 10.75 2.96
C PHE A 140 -4.33 11.77 3.97
N PRO A 141 -5.20 12.43 4.76
CA PRO A 141 -4.79 13.34 5.81
C PRO A 141 -4.19 12.58 7.00
N GLU A 142 -3.34 13.22 7.81
CA GLU A 142 -2.55 12.54 8.85
C GLU A 142 -3.42 11.93 9.96
N GLU A 143 -4.62 12.47 10.17
CA GLU A 143 -5.64 12.01 11.12
C GLU A 143 -6.10 10.57 10.82
N MET A 144 -5.87 10.10 9.58
CA MET A 144 -6.12 8.71 9.18
C MET A 144 -5.00 7.75 9.60
N LYS A 145 -3.84 8.20 10.09
CA LYS A 145 -2.72 7.31 10.50
C LYS A 145 -3.17 6.18 11.44
N GLU A 146 -4.01 6.49 12.42
CA GLU A 146 -4.57 5.51 13.36
C GLU A 146 -5.48 4.47 12.69
N LEU A 147 -6.18 4.86 11.62
CA LEU A 147 -7.04 3.97 10.85
C LEU A 147 -6.22 2.93 10.06
N PHE A 148 -5.05 3.33 9.56
CA PHE A 148 -4.17 2.43 8.84
C PHE A 148 -3.37 1.53 9.80
N GLN A 149 -2.79 2.10 10.85
CA GLN A 149 -1.83 1.42 11.74
C GLN A 149 -2.44 0.82 13.02
N GLY A 150 -3.71 1.10 13.31
CA GLY A 150 -4.38 0.61 14.51
C GLY A 150 -4.51 -0.92 14.55
N LYS A 151 -4.83 -1.46 15.74
CA LYS A 151 -4.98 -2.91 15.97
C LYS A 151 -6.00 -3.60 15.04
N ASP A 152 -7.02 -2.86 14.61
CA ASP A 152 -8.02 -3.28 13.62
C ASP A 152 -7.97 -2.41 12.37
N GLY A 153 -6.76 -1.99 12.00
CA GLY A 153 -6.53 -1.08 10.88
C GLY A 153 -6.51 -1.75 9.51
N LEU A 154 -6.29 -0.91 8.50
CA LEU A 154 -6.16 -1.35 7.11
C LEU A 154 -4.86 -2.14 6.86
N PHE A 155 -3.79 -1.88 7.61
CA PHE A 155 -2.58 -2.66 7.44
C PHE A 155 -2.78 -4.07 7.97
N PRO A 156 -2.30 -5.10 7.23
CA PRO A 156 -2.38 -6.47 7.71
C PRO A 156 -1.56 -6.60 8.99
N THR A 157 -1.83 -7.63 9.77
CA THR A 157 -0.95 -8.13 10.83
C THR A 157 -0.11 -9.30 10.31
N PRO A 158 0.95 -9.77 11.03
CA PRO A 158 1.76 -10.92 10.60
C PRO A 158 0.95 -12.18 10.31
N ILE A 159 -0.19 -12.38 11.00
CA ILE A 159 -1.07 -13.55 10.85
C ILE A 159 -1.98 -13.40 9.62
N GLU A 160 -2.28 -12.17 9.22
CA GLU A 160 -3.13 -11.87 8.05
C GLU A 160 -2.35 -11.86 6.74
N ILE A 161 -1.02 -11.98 6.76
CA ILE A 161 -0.18 -11.89 5.57
C ILE A 161 0.66 -13.16 5.37
N SER A 162 0.70 -13.66 4.14
CA SER A 162 1.53 -14.82 3.79
C SER A 162 2.24 -14.60 2.46
N PHE A 163 3.40 -15.25 2.32
CA PHE A 163 4.33 -15.02 1.22
C PHE A 163 4.65 -16.34 0.50
N THR A 164 4.76 -16.28 -0.82
CA THR A 164 5.27 -17.37 -1.63
C THR A 164 6.19 -16.82 -2.70
N CYS A 165 7.36 -17.42 -2.86
CA CYS A 165 8.31 -17.04 -3.90
C CYS A 165 8.91 -18.27 -4.57
N SER A 166 8.98 -18.25 -5.90
CA SER A 166 9.61 -19.32 -6.70
C SER A 166 11.15 -19.39 -6.59
N CYS A 167 11.77 -18.63 -5.69
CA CYS A 167 13.22 -18.65 -5.51
C CYS A 167 13.65 -19.79 -4.58
N PRO A 168 14.89 -20.30 -4.69
CA PRO A 168 15.39 -21.40 -3.84
C PRO A 168 15.74 -20.96 -2.40
N ASP A 169 15.36 -19.75 -2.00
CA ASP A 169 15.57 -19.25 -0.63
C ASP A 169 14.44 -19.79 0.25
N TRP A 170 14.81 -20.50 1.32
CA TRP A 170 13.88 -21.17 2.23
C TRP A 170 13.22 -20.20 3.22
N ALA A 171 13.66 -18.95 3.29
CA ALA A 171 13.04 -18.01 4.20
C ALA A 171 11.69 -17.51 3.69
N LEU A 172 10.80 -17.30 4.67
CA LEU A 172 9.48 -16.72 4.46
C LEU A 172 9.56 -15.36 3.75
N LEU A 173 10.51 -14.51 4.16
CA LEU A 173 10.75 -13.18 3.58
C LEU A 173 12.08 -13.13 2.82
N CYS A 174 12.13 -13.68 1.61
CA CYS A 174 13.31 -13.52 0.76
C CYS A 174 13.44 -12.09 0.19
N LYS A 175 14.60 -11.74 -0.37
CA LYS A 175 14.84 -10.41 -0.99
C LYS A 175 13.85 -10.06 -2.11
N HIS A 176 13.28 -11.05 -2.79
CA HIS A 176 12.28 -10.81 -3.84
C HIS A 176 10.91 -10.45 -3.25
N VAL A 177 10.51 -11.11 -2.16
CA VAL A 177 9.30 -10.76 -1.41
C VAL A 177 9.45 -9.36 -0.83
N ALA A 178 10.59 -9.07 -0.18
CA ALA A 178 10.88 -7.73 0.33
C ALA A 178 10.83 -6.66 -0.78
N ALA A 179 11.44 -6.92 -1.95
CA ALA A 179 11.36 -6.00 -3.09
C ALA A 179 9.93 -5.78 -3.58
N ALA A 180 9.10 -6.83 -3.61
CA ALA A 180 7.70 -6.71 -3.98
C ALA A 180 6.92 -5.89 -2.94
N LEU A 181 7.13 -6.13 -1.65
CA LEU A 181 6.48 -5.41 -0.56
C LEU A 181 6.81 -3.90 -0.54
N TYR A 182 8.08 -3.54 -0.75
CA TYR A 182 8.47 -2.14 -0.96
C TYR A 182 7.82 -1.58 -2.24
N GLY A 183 7.74 -2.40 -3.30
CA GLY A 183 7.08 -2.02 -4.54
C GLY A 183 5.58 -1.76 -4.38
N VAL A 184 4.91 -2.47 -3.48
CA VAL A 184 3.53 -2.18 -3.08
C VAL A 184 3.44 -0.79 -2.46
N GLY A 185 4.36 -0.42 -1.56
CA GLY A 185 4.41 0.93 -1.00
C GLY A 185 4.52 2.02 -2.07
N VAL A 186 5.39 1.83 -3.06
CA VAL A 186 5.51 2.77 -4.20
C VAL A 186 4.21 2.84 -5.00
N ARG A 187 3.58 1.70 -5.28
CA ARG A 187 2.32 1.65 -6.02
C ARG A 187 1.19 2.36 -5.24
N LEU A 188 1.20 2.26 -3.92
CA LEU A 188 0.22 2.90 -3.05
C LEU A 188 0.45 4.41 -2.91
N ASP A 189 1.67 4.91 -3.13
CA ASP A 189 1.90 6.35 -3.30
C ASP A 189 1.24 6.88 -4.58
N GLU A 190 1.25 6.08 -5.65
CA GLU A 190 0.70 6.45 -6.95
C GLU A 190 -0.83 6.23 -7.02
N GLN A 191 -1.32 5.17 -6.38
CA GLN A 191 -2.71 4.72 -6.43
C GLN A 191 -3.18 4.30 -5.02
N PRO A 192 -3.52 5.26 -4.15
CA PRO A 192 -3.80 5.00 -2.74
C PRO A 192 -5.08 4.17 -2.50
N LEU A 193 -6.06 4.25 -3.41
CA LEU A 193 -7.30 3.48 -3.31
C LEU A 193 -7.09 1.96 -3.38
N LEU A 194 -5.95 1.50 -3.90
CA LEU A 194 -5.59 0.08 -3.92
C LEU A 194 -5.46 -0.54 -2.52
N PHE A 195 -5.31 0.26 -1.45
CA PHE A 195 -5.38 -0.26 -0.07
C PHE A 195 -6.72 -0.91 0.24
N PHE A 196 -7.80 -0.23 -0.14
CA PHE A 196 -9.17 -0.70 0.10
C PHE A 196 -9.43 -1.96 -0.71
N GLU A 197 -9.08 -1.94 -2.00
CA GLU A 197 -9.19 -3.13 -2.86
C GLU A 197 -8.41 -4.32 -2.27
N LEU A 198 -7.16 -4.10 -1.87
CA LEU A 198 -6.30 -5.13 -1.29
C LEU A 198 -6.90 -5.74 -0.02
N ARG A 199 -7.57 -4.94 0.82
CA ARG A 199 -8.29 -5.41 2.02
C ARG A 199 -9.70 -5.91 1.74
N GLY A 200 -10.12 -5.89 0.48
CA GLY A 200 -11.40 -6.41 0.02
C GLY A 200 -12.58 -5.48 0.22
N ILE A 201 -12.31 -4.21 0.53
CA ILE A 201 -13.29 -3.14 0.59
C ILE A 201 -13.59 -2.69 -0.84
N ASP A 202 -14.86 -2.74 -1.23
CA ASP A 202 -15.32 -2.20 -2.49
C ASP A 202 -15.22 -0.67 -2.44
N VAL A 203 -14.38 -0.10 -3.31
CA VAL A 203 -14.13 1.35 -3.35
C VAL A 203 -15.39 2.13 -3.73
N GLY A 204 -16.23 1.59 -4.61
CA GLY A 204 -17.52 2.21 -4.97
C GLY A 204 -18.44 2.26 -3.76
N ARG A 205 -18.62 1.14 -3.07
CA ARG A 205 -19.40 1.10 -1.82
C ARG A 205 -18.82 2.02 -0.75
N PHE A 206 -17.51 2.10 -0.66
CA PHE A 206 -16.84 3.00 0.29
C PHE A 206 -17.15 4.46 0.01
N ILE A 207 -17.08 4.89 -1.24
CA ILE A 207 -17.41 6.25 -1.67
C ILE A 207 -18.89 6.54 -1.40
N ASP A 208 -19.80 5.64 -1.78
CA ASP A 208 -21.24 5.81 -1.61
C ASP A 208 -21.62 5.97 -0.13
N VAL A 209 -21.08 5.11 0.74
CA VAL A 209 -21.36 5.19 2.19
C VAL A 209 -20.75 6.45 2.79
N THR A 210 -19.56 6.87 2.33
CA THR A 210 -18.92 8.10 2.81
C THR A 210 -19.73 9.33 2.41
N LEU A 211 -20.26 9.36 1.19
CA LEU A 211 -21.15 10.42 0.70
C LEU A 211 -22.46 10.47 1.49
N ALA A 212 -23.13 9.33 1.66
CA ALA A 212 -24.38 9.23 2.40
C ALA A 212 -24.23 9.77 3.83
N ASN A 213 -23.18 9.32 4.54
CA ASN A 213 -22.89 9.79 5.90
C ASN A 213 -22.63 11.30 5.96
N LYS A 214 -21.97 11.88 4.94
CA LYS A 214 -21.69 13.31 4.90
C LYS A 214 -22.96 14.13 4.66
N VAL A 215 -23.83 13.66 3.75
CA VAL A 215 -25.14 14.30 3.52
C VAL A 215 -25.99 14.25 4.79
N GLU A 216 -26.07 13.11 5.46
CA GLU A 216 -26.77 12.97 6.73
C GLU A 216 -26.19 13.91 7.81
N ALA A 217 -24.87 14.01 7.93
CA ALA A 217 -24.22 14.91 8.88
C ALA A 217 -24.49 16.40 8.56
N MET A 218 -24.51 16.78 7.28
CA MET A 218 -24.86 18.14 6.85
C MET A 218 -26.33 18.45 7.16
N LEU A 219 -27.25 17.51 6.88
CA LEU A 219 -28.67 17.66 7.20
C LEU A 219 -28.90 17.78 8.72
N ALA A 220 -28.26 16.92 9.52
CA ALA A 220 -28.37 16.96 10.97
C ALA A 220 -27.80 18.25 11.61
N ASN A 221 -26.85 18.90 10.93
CA ASN A 221 -26.30 20.19 11.35
C ASN A 221 -27.08 21.39 10.77
N ALA A 222 -27.86 21.22 9.70
CA ALA A 222 -28.69 22.27 9.14
C ALA A 222 -29.80 22.72 10.11
N GLU A 223 -30.28 21.81 10.96
CA GLU A 223 -31.26 22.09 12.01
C GLU A 223 -30.65 22.70 13.28
N LYS A 224 -29.32 22.86 13.36
CA LYS A 224 -28.64 23.44 14.51
C LYS A 224 -28.22 24.89 14.20
N PRO A 225 -28.92 25.91 14.73
CA PRO A 225 -28.52 27.29 14.52
C PRO A 225 -27.10 27.52 15.07
N SER A 226 -26.26 28.17 14.27
CA SER A 226 -24.93 28.62 14.71
C SER A 226 -25.10 29.63 15.85
N SER A 227 -24.18 29.65 16.81
CA SER A 227 -24.12 30.68 17.86
C SER A 227 -23.94 32.11 17.34
N ARG A 228 -23.68 32.27 16.02
CA ARG A 228 -23.62 33.56 15.32
C ARG A 228 -24.93 33.96 14.65
N ILE A 229 -25.94 33.08 14.64
CA ILE A 229 -27.28 33.37 14.13
C ILE A 229 -28.07 33.89 15.33
N MET A 230 -28.43 35.17 15.26
CA MET A 230 -29.31 35.79 16.26
C MET A 230 -30.75 35.37 15.98
N GLU A 231 -31.51 35.07 17.04
CA GLU A 231 -32.93 34.81 16.89
C GLU A 231 -33.67 36.08 16.45
N GLU A 232 -34.77 35.91 15.71
CA GLU A 232 -35.51 37.01 15.08
C GLU A 232 -35.98 38.06 16.11
N ASP A 233 -36.24 37.63 17.34
CA ASP A 233 -36.62 38.47 18.46
C ASP A 233 -35.44 39.29 19.04
N GLU A 234 -34.21 38.75 19.01
CA GLU A 234 -32.99 39.47 19.39
C GLU A 234 -32.61 40.52 18.35
N VAL A 235 -32.85 40.24 17.06
CA VAL A 235 -32.63 41.20 15.96
C VAL A 235 -33.58 42.40 16.07
N LYS A 236 -34.86 42.17 16.40
CA LYS A 236 -35.84 43.25 16.66
C LYS A 236 -35.44 44.11 17.86
N GLY A 237 -34.93 43.49 18.93
CA GLY A 237 -34.39 44.20 20.09
C GLY A 237 -33.16 45.05 19.79
N LEU A 238 -32.31 44.61 18.84
CA LEU A 238 -31.08 45.32 18.50
C LEU A 238 -31.27 46.48 17.52
N PHE A 239 -32.17 46.32 16.54
CA PHE A 239 -32.36 47.30 15.45
C PHE A 239 -33.61 48.17 15.60
N GLY A 240 -34.53 47.85 16.53
CA GLY A 240 -35.65 48.73 16.90
C GLY A 240 -36.59 49.11 15.76
N VAL A 241 -36.70 48.28 14.72
CA VAL A 241 -37.64 48.54 13.61
C VAL A 241 -38.96 47.82 13.90
N LEU A 242 -39.99 48.62 14.15
CA LEU A 242 -41.40 48.22 14.24
C LEU A 242 -41.94 47.71 12.90
#